data_AF-A0A662ZW67-F1
#
_entry.id   AF-A0A662ZW67-F1
#
_cell.length_a   1.000
_cell.length_b   1.000
_cell.length_c   1.000
_cell.angle_alpha   90.00
_cell.angle_beta   90.00
_cell.angle_gamma   90.00
#
_symmetry.space_group_name_H-M   'P 1'
#
loop_
_entity.id
_entity.type
_entity.pdbx_description
1 polymer ?
#
loop_
_entity_poly.entity_id
_entity_poly.type
_entity_poly.pdbx_seq_one_letter_code
_entity_poly.pdbx_strand_id
1 'polypeptide(L)'
;MKKTIILLGLLLVMNYTAFAEQRGIFMDFHGDINPKKDTEVNRTPMKLPIEVIYDSDVHTIEVIGNGSLEAEVFLYNINGTLESYSPILNTDFTVLNLGTYSIQIQGDGWYAEGEVEIE
;
A
#
# COMPACT_ATOMS: atom_id res chain seq x y z
N MET A 1 2.78 -53.60 40.37
CA MET A 1 4.24 -53.29 40.35
C MET A 1 4.72 -53.56 38.92
N LYS A 2 5.32 -52.69 38.10
CA LYS A 2 6.00 -51.38 38.18
C LYS A 2 5.49 -50.55 36.96
N LYS A 3 4.95 -49.34 37.12
CA LYS A 3 5.61 -48.02 36.94
C LYS A 3 6.40 -47.83 35.62
N THR A 4 5.80 -46.96 34.77
CA THR A 4 6.41 -45.83 34.03
C THR A 4 7.47 -46.10 32.97
N ILE A 5 7.14 -45.78 31.71
CA ILE A 5 7.95 -44.87 30.89
C ILE A 5 7.02 -43.83 30.27
N ILE A 6 7.35 -42.57 30.58
CA ILE A 6 6.66 -41.32 30.28
C ILE A 6 7.48 -40.62 29.19
N LEU A 7 6.78 -39.86 28.33
CA LEU A 7 7.26 -38.78 27.45
C LEU A 7 8.42 -39.10 26.48
N LEU A 8 8.09 -39.11 25.19
CA LEU A 8 8.96 -38.46 24.19
C LEU A 8 8.11 -38.04 22.99
N GLY A 9 8.18 -36.76 22.65
CA GLY A 9 7.49 -36.22 21.48
C GLY A 9 6.76 -34.90 21.71
N LEU A 10 7.24 -34.04 22.63
CA LEU A 10 6.95 -32.61 22.60
C LEU A 10 7.66 -32.01 21.37
N LEU A 11 7.13 -32.30 20.18
CA LEU A 11 7.57 -31.69 18.94
C LEU A 11 6.93 -30.31 18.86
N LEU A 12 7.63 -29.36 19.46
CA LEU A 12 7.82 -27.99 19.02
C LEU A 12 6.87 -27.58 17.88
N VAL A 13 5.63 -27.22 18.23
CA VAL A 13 4.81 -26.38 17.36
C VAL A 13 5.46 -25.00 17.44
N MET A 14 6.51 -24.81 16.63
CA MET A 14 6.96 -23.49 16.26
C MET A 14 5.76 -22.86 15.56
N ASN A 15 4.97 -22.12 16.32
CA ASN A 15 4.11 -21.11 15.73
C ASN A 15 5.08 -20.16 15.05
N TYR A 16 5.31 -20.38 13.75
CA TYR A 16 5.80 -19.30 12.91
C TYR A 16 4.73 -18.24 13.06
N THR A 17 5.00 -17.24 13.89
CA THR A 17 4.28 -15.98 13.81
C THR A 17 4.64 -15.45 12.42
N ALA A 18 3.83 -15.83 11.42
CA ALA A 18 3.77 -15.09 10.19
C ALA A 18 3.32 -13.71 10.63
N PHE A 19 4.28 -12.79 10.73
CA PHE A 19 3.93 -11.39 10.74
C PHE A 19 3.30 -11.18 9.38
N ALA A 20 2.00 -10.89 9.35
CA ALA A 20 1.38 -10.35 8.16
C ALA A 20 2.17 -9.08 7.83
N GLU A 21 3.03 -9.12 6.81
CA GLU A 21 3.90 -8.01 6.42
C GLU A 21 3.05 -6.99 5.66
N GLN A 22 2.12 -6.37 6.38
CA GLN A 22 1.46 -5.17 5.92
C GLN A 22 2.48 -4.04 5.93
N ARG A 23 2.83 -3.56 4.74
CA ARG A 23 3.76 -2.46 4.55
C ARG A 23 3.02 -1.23 4.06
N GLY A 24 3.03 -0.18 4.88
CA GLY A 24 2.57 1.13 4.46
C GLY A 24 3.43 1.66 3.30
N ILE A 25 2.77 2.10 2.25
CA ILE A 25 3.39 2.75 1.09
C ILE A 25 3.40 4.25 1.39
N PHE A 26 4.59 4.85 1.34
CA PHE A 26 4.73 6.29 1.54
C PHE A 26 4.16 7.02 0.32
N MET A 27 3.30 8.00 0.58
CA MET A 27 2.64 8.80 -0.44
C MET A 27 3.08 10.26 -0.32
N ASP A 28 3.60 10.81 -1.40
CA ASP A 28 3.88 12.24 -1.54
C ASP A 28 2.64 12.96 -2.08
N PHE A 29 2.15 13.97 -1.36
CA PHE A 29 0.93 14.70 -1.69
C PHE A 29 1.22 16.10 -2.24
N HIS A 30 0.58 16.42 -3.36
CA HIS A 30 0.79 17.65 -4.11
C HIS A 30 -0.54 18.40 -4.32
N GLY A 31 -0.59 19.67 -3.92
CA GLY A 31 -1.81 20.51 -3.98
C GLY A 31 -1.95 21.40 -5.23
N ASP A 32 -1.24 21.07 -6.32
CA ASP A 32 -1.38 21.76 -7.61
C ASP A 32 -1.01 20.80 -8.75
N ILE A 33 -1.97 20.50 -9.63
CA ILE A 33 -1.77 19.63 -10.80
C ILE A 33 -1.02 20.41 -11.91
N ASN A 34 -1.02 21.75 -11.88
CA ASN A 34 -0.38 22.62 -12.86
C ASN A 34 0.43 23.75 -12.17
N PRO A 35 1.61 23.44 -11.62
CA PRO A 35 2.40 24.44 -10.91
C PRO A 35 2.76 25.61 -11.85
N LYS A 36 2.25 26.81 -11.53
CA LYS A 36 2.70 28.05 -12.18
C LYS A 36 4.15 28.32 -11.76
N LYS A 37 5.03 28.57 -12.73
CA LYS A 37 6.47 28.88 -12.56
C LYS A 37 6.79 29.68 -11.30
N ASP A 38 7.61 29.07 -10.45
CA ASP A 38 8.58 29.65 -9.50
C ASP A 38 8.24 31.01 -8.88
N THR A 39 7.22 31.02 -8.02
CA THR A 39 7.30 31.87 -6.84
C THR A 39 7.34 30.92 -5.66
N GLU A 40 8.54 30.71 -5.11
CA GLU A 40 8.84 29.76 -4.04
C GLU A 40 8.12 30.18 -2.75
N VAL A 41 6.84 29.82 -2.64
CA VAL A 41 6.05 29.97 -1.43
C VAL A 41 6.27 28.71 -0.61
N ASN A 42 6.94 28.84 0.53
CA ASN A 42 7.16 27.74 1.46
C ASN A 42 5.81 27.29 2.05
N ARG A 43 5.21 26.25 1.47
CA ARG A 43 3.94 25.66 1.91
C ARG A 43 4.22 24.39 2.69
N THR A 44 3.50 24.20 3.80
CA THR A 44 3.47 22.92 4.51
C THR A 44 2.93 21.84 3.57
N PRO A 45 3.53 20.63 3.54
CA PRO A 45 3.00 19.50 2.78
C PRO A 45 1.51 19.27 3.09
N MET A 46 0.74 18.95 2.05
CA MET A 46 -0.67 18.59 2.19
C MET A 46 -0.77 17.28 2.96
N LYS A 47 -1.66 17.21 3.96
CA LYS A 47 -1.96 15.98 4.68
C LYS A 47 -3.40 15.57 4.38
N LEU A 48 -3.55 14.50 3.61
CA LEU A 48 -4.84 13.86 3.38
C LEU A 48 -4.95 12.59 4.24
N PRO A 49 -6.14 12.25 4.75
CA PRO A 49 -6.40 11.00 5.44
C PRO A 49 -6.56 9.86 4.43
N ILE A 50 -5.47 9.54 3.74
CA ILE A 50 -5.36 8.45 2.78
C ILE A 50 -4.17 7.59 3.18
N GLU A 51 -4.40 6.28 3.28
CA GLU A 51 -3.41 5.28 3.59
C GLU A 51 -3.35 4.27 2.46
N VAL A 52 -2.14 3.90 2.07
CA VAL A 52 -1.90 2.88 1.05
C VAL A 52 -1.06 1.79 1.68
N ILE A 53 -1.51 0.55 1.61
CA ILE A 53 -0.92 -0.58 2.32
C ILE A 53 -0.73 -1.72 1.33
N TYR A 54 0.45 -2.30 1.28
CA TYR A 54 0.67 -3.57 0.61
C TYR A 54 0.59 -4.72 1.62
N ASP A 55 -0.26 -5.70 1.35
CA ASP A 55 -0.38 -6.95 2.10
C ASP A 55 0.24 -8.10 1.29
N SER A 56 1.37 -8.61 1.77
CA SER A 56 2.13 -9.69 1.13
C SER A 56 1.43 -11.05 1.19
N ASP A 57 0.57 -11.30 2.18
CA ASP A 57 -0.07 -12.60 2.36
C ASP A 57 -1.12 -12.83 1.27
N VAL A 58 -1.86 -11.78 0.92
CA VAL A 58 -2.89 -11.81 -0.12
C VAL A 58 -2.48 -11.14 -1.44
N HIS A 59 -1.27 -10.57 -1.49
CA HIS A 59 -0.70 -9.88 -2.66
C HIS A 59 -1.59 -8.73 -3.13
N THR A 60 -2.06 -7.90 -2.20
CA THR A 60 -2.95 -6.78 -2.52
C THR A 60 -2.37 -5.45 -2.07
N ILE A 61 -2.53 -4.43 -2.91
CA ILE A 61 -2.37 -3.03 -2.52
C ILE A 61 -3.75 -2.50 -2.17
N GLU A 62 -3.96 -2.13 -0.91
CA GLU A 62 -5.18 -1.53 -0.39
C GLU A 62 -5.01 -0.01 -0.33
N VAL A 63 -5.99 0.73 -0.85
CA VAL A 63 -6.06 2.19 -0.77
C VAL A 63 -7.26 2.58 0.07
N ILE A 64 -7.00 3.04 1.28
CA ILE A 64 -8.01 3.44 2.26
C ILE A 64 -8.06 4.96 2.32
N GLY A 65 -9.25 5.53 2.28
CA GLY A 65 -9.43 6.97 2.39
C GLY A 65 -10.74 7.33 3.08
N ASN A 66 -10.80 8.54 3.64
CA ASN A 66 -12.06 9.05 4.17
C ASN A 66 -13.13 9.08 3.06
N GLY A 67 -14.30 8.46 3.30
CA GLY A 67 -15.37 8.32 2.30
C GLY A 67 -15.98 9.63 1.80
N SER A 68 -15.63 10.79 2.36
CA SER A 68 -16.00 12.10 1.81
C SER A 68 -15.03 12.62 0.75
N LEU A 69 -13.86 12.00 0.56
CA LEU A 69 -12.89 12.37 -0.46
C LEU A 69 -13.22 11.67 -1.77
N GLU A 70 -13.41 12.45 -2.82
CA GLU A 70 -13.55 11.96 -4.19
C GLU A 70 -12.16 11.98 -4.85
N ALA A 71 -11.68 10.80 -5.23
CA ALA A 71 -10.43 10.63 -5.95
C ALA A 71 -10.40 9.32 -6.72
N GLU A 72 -9.65 9.31 -7.81
CA GLU A 72 -9.38 8.16 -8.66
C GLU A 72 -8.01 7.58 -8.32
N VAL A 73 -7.83 6.27 -8.54
CA VAL A 73 -6.61 5.55 -8.21
C VAL A 73 -6.11 4.80 -9.43
N PHE A 74 -4.84 4.97 -9.75
CA PHE A 74 -4.15 4.36 -10.88
C PHE A 74 -2.96 3.56 -10.36
N LEU A 75 -2.78 2.35 -10.90
CA LEU A 75 -1.65 1.49 -10.62
C LEU A 75 -0.86 1.25 -11.91
N TYR A 76 0.42 1.58 -11.88
CA TYR A 76 1.34 1.40 -13.00
C TYR A 76 2.43 0.40 -12.63
N ASN A 77 2.87 -0.40 -13.60
CA ASN A 77 4.12 -1.16 -13.46
C ASN A 77 5.35 -0.26 -13.70
N ILE A 78 6.55 -0.81 -13.49
CA ILE A 78 7.84 -0.13 -13.70
C ILE A 78 8.05 0.48 -15.09
N ASN A 79 7.35 -0.02 -16.12
CA ASN A 79 7.45 0.53 -17.48
C ASN A 79 6.50 1.73 -17.70
N GLY A 80 5.74 2.13 -16.68
CA GLY A 80 4.70 3.15 -16.77
C GLY A 80 3.42 2.67 -17.47
N THR A 81 3.25 1.36 -17.67
CA THR A 81 2.01 0.80 -18.22
C THR A 81 0.96 0.71 -17.13
N LEU A 82 -0.25 1.20 -17.42
CA LEU A 82 -1.40 1.08 -16.51
C LEU A 82 -1.79 -0.40 -16.36
N GLU A 83 -1.64 -0.93 -15.15
CA GLU A 83 -2.01 -2.29 -14.78
C GLU A 83 -3.44 -2.36 -14.23
N SER A 84 -3.83 -1.37 -13.42
CA SER A 84 -5.17 -1.32 -12.83
C SER A 84 -5.61 0.10 -12.52
N TYR A 85 -6.92 0.25 -12.31
CA TYR A 85 -7.58 1.52 -12.10
C TYR A 85 -8.84 1.35 -11.25
N SER A 86 -9.11 2.34 -10.40
CA SER A 86 -10.40 2.50 -9.71
C SER A 86 -10.87 3.96 -9.81
N PRO A 87 -12.15 4.21 -10.13
CA PRO A 87 -12.72 5.56 -10.14
C PRO A 87 -12.96 6.12 -8.73
N ILE A 88 -12.71 5.35 -7.67
CA ILE A 88 -12.96 5.72 -6.28
C ILE A 88 -11.83 5.24 -5.36
N LEU A 89 -11.69 5.89 -4.20
CA LEU A 89 -10.92 5.40 -3.05
C LEU A 89 -11.59 4.17 -2.41
N ASN A 90 -10.95 3.58 -1.40
CA ASN A 90 -11.42 2.38 -0.69
C ASN A 90 -11.51 1.19 -1.64
N THR A 91 -10.40 0.92 -2.33
CA THR A 91 -10.24 -0.13 -3.33
C THR A 91 -9.00 -0.96 -3.02
N ASP A 92 -8.99 -2.19 -3.51
CA ASP A 92 -7.83 -3.07 -3.52
C ASP A 92 -7.39 -3.39 -4.96
N PHE A 93 -6.10 -3.66 -5.13
CA PHE A 93 -5.53 -4.19 -6.37
C PHE A 93 -4.67 -5.41 -6.09
N THR A 94 -4.98 -6.53 -6.73
CA THR A 94 -4.12 -7.71 -6.69
C THR A 94 -2.88 -7.52 -7.58
N VAL A 95 -1.68 -7.71 -7.02
CA VAL A 95 -0.39 -7.61 -7.70
C VAL A 95 0.36 -8.93 -7.63
N LEU A 96 0.22 -9.75 -8.68
CA LEU A 96 0.79 -11.11 -8.70
C LEU A 96 2.23 -11.17 -9.23
N ASN A 97 2.67 -10.14 -9.94
CA ASN A 97 4.02 -10.10 -10.50
C ASN A 97 4.93 -9.34 -9.54
N LEU A 98 6.17 -9.82 -9.44
CA LEU A 98 7.22 -9.14 -8.69
C LEU A 98 7.70 -7.89 -9.43
N GLY A 99 8.24 -6.94 -8.67
CA GLY A 99 8.84 -5.72 -9.18
C GLY A 99 8.20 -4.45 -8.62
N THR A 100 8.62 -3.31 -9.16
CA THR A 100 8.18 -2.00 -8.69
C THR A 100 6.87 -1.58 -9.34
N TYR A 101 5.95 -1.11 -8.50
CA TYR A 101 4.70 -0.50 -8.90
C TYR A 101 4.64 0.93 -8.41
N SER A 102 4.04 1.80 -9.23
CA SER A 102 3.71 3.18 -8.87
C SER A 102 2.20 3.31 -8.70
N ILE A 103 1.79 3.91 -7.59
CA ILE A 103 0.40 4.22 -7.27
C ILE A 103 0.25 5.73 -7.44
N GLN A 104 -0.73 6.14 -8.23
CA GLN A 104 -1.13 7.54 -8.33
C GLN A 104 -2.58 7.71 -7.91
N ILE A 105 -2.84 8.67 -7.03
CA ILE A 105 -4.19 9.03 -6.58
C ILE A 105 -4.46 10.45 -7.02
N GLN A 106 -5.56 10.71 -7.73
CA GLN A 106 -5.90 12.03 -8.25
C GLN A 106 -7.25 12.48 -7.71
N GLY A 107 -7.30 13.66 -7.09
CA GLY A 107 -8.54 14.30 -6.66
C GLY A 107 -8.67 15.71 -7.21
N ASP A 108 -9.72 16.43 -6.82
CA ASP A 108 -9.94 17.79 -7.29
C ASP A 108 -8.87 18.75 -6.77
N GLY A 109 -7.97 19.19 -7.66
CA GLY A 109 -6.90 20.14 -7.37
C GLY A 109 -5.69 19.55 -6.63
N TRP A 110 -5.59 18.23 -6.49
CA TRP A 110 -4.44 17.57 -5.86
C TRP A 110 -4.17 16.20 -6.47
N TYR A 111 -2.94 15.72 -6.30
CA TYR A 111 -2.59 14.34 -6.59
C TYR A 111 -1.60 13.81 -5.54
N ALA A 112 -1.52 12.50 -5.43
CA ALA A 112 -0.53 11.82 -4.62
C ALA A 112 0.14 10.71 -5.41
N GLU A 113 1.42 10.47 -5.15
CA GLU A 113 2.18 9.39 -5.78
C GLU A 113 3.00 8.63 -4.74
N GLY A 114 3.16 7.33 -4.97
CA GLY A 114 3.96 6.46 -4.13
C GLY A 114 4.45 5.26 -4.92
N GLU A 115 5.51 4.64 -4.44
CA GLU A 115 6.12 3.48 -5.07
C GLU A 115 6.28 2.34 -4.08
N VAL A 116 6.15 1.12 -4.59
CA VAL A 116 6.31 -0.11 -3.80
C VAL A 116 7.04 -1.16 -4.62
N GLU A 117 8.04 -1.80 -4.03
CA GLU A 117 8.74 -2.94 -4.61
C GLU A 117 8.16 -4.25 -4.06
N ILE A 118 7.62 -5.10 -4.93
CA ILE A 118 7.02 -6.39 -4.57
C ILE A 118 8.08 -7.49 -4.77
N GLU A 119 8.37 -8.24 -3.71
CA GLU A 119 9.43 -9.27 -3.63
C GLU A 119 8.88 -10.69 -3.46
#